data_AF-A0A2Z2KLX0-F1
#
_entry.id   AF-A0A2Z2KLX0-F1
#
_cell.length_a   1.000
_cell.length_b   1.000
_cell.length_c   1.000
_cell.angle_alpha   90.00
_cell.angle_beta   90.00
_cell.angle_gamma   90.00
#
_symmetry.space_group_name_H-M   'P 1'
#
loop_
_entity.id
_entity.type
_entity.pdbx_description
1 polymer ?
#
loop_
_entity_poly.entity_id
_entity_poly.type
_entity_poly.pdbx_seq_one_letter_code
_entity_poly.pdbx_strand_id
1 'polypeptide(L)' 'MAKPLKVDEVWLARIADLLDNMEFGSLQIVVHEGQIVQMERTERKRFENGSANANTTARYSGETGNRRTDSRSAGRG' A
#
# COMPACT_ATOMS: atom_id res chain seq x y z
N MET A 1 0.37 -31.69 -30.63
CA MET A 1 0.74 -30.31 -31.00
C MET A 1 -0.25 -29.38 -30.31
N ALA A 2 0.21 -28.39 -29.54
CA ALA A 2 -0.71 -27.47 -28.86
C ALA A 2 -1.38 -26.55 -29.89
N LYS A 3 -2.71 -26.49 -29.87
CA LYS A 3 -3.48 -25.54 -30.68
C LYS A 3 -3.10 -24.13 -30.23
N PRO A 4 -2.81 -23.19 -31.15
CA PRO A 4 -2.55 -21.80 -30.77
C PRO A 4 -3.80 -21.25 -30.10
N LEU A 5 -3.62 -20.62 -28.93
CA LEU A 5 -4.67 -19.90 -28.23
C LEU A 5 -5.23 -18.83 -29.18
N LYS A 6 -6.51 -18.93 -29.52
CA LYS A 6 -7.19 -17.85 -30.25
C LYS A 6 -7.81 -16.90 -29.22
N VAL A 7 -7.16 -15.76 -29.07
CA VAL A 7 -7.72 -14.62 -28.33
C VAL A 7 -8.30 -13.67 -29.38
N ASP A 8 -9.62 -13.67 -29.49
CA ASP A 8 -10.34 -12.75 -30.38
C ASP A 8 -10.48 -11.36 -29.73
N GLU A 9 -10.82 -10.35 -30.52
CA GLU A 9 -11.02 -8.96 -30.04
C GLU A 9 -12.06 -8.85 -28.93
N VAL A 10 -13.08 -9.72 -28.95
CA VAL A 10 -14.09 -9.82 -27.89
C VAL A 10 -13.45 -10.16 -26.55
N TRP A 11 -12.53 -11.12 -26.53
CA TRP A 11 -11.85 -11.51 -25.29
C TRP A 11 -10.90 -10.44 -24.80
N LEU A 12 -10.21 -9.74 -25.71
CA LEU A 12 -9.36 -8.60 -25.35
C LEU A 12 -10.18 -7.49 -24.70
N ALA A 13 -11.33 -7.13 -25.27
CA ALA A 13 -12.22 -6.14 -24.68
C ALA A 13 -12.73 -6.58 -23.30
N ARG A 14 -13.14 -7.85 -23.16
CA ARG A 14 -13.59 -8.39 -21.87
C ARG A 14 -12.50 -8.41 -20.80
N ILE A 15 -11.28 -8.77 -21.17
CA ILE A 15 -10.13 -8.75 -20.25
C ILE A 15 -9.83 -7.31 -19.84
N ALA A 16 -9.87 -6.37 -20.78
CA ALA A 16 -9.69 -4.95 -20.48
C ALA A 16 -10.76 -4.47 -19.49
N ASP A 17 -12.04 -4.75 -19.73
CA ASP A 17 -13.14 -4.38 -18.82
C ASP A 17 -12.98 -4.98 -17.41
N LEU A 18 -12.49 -6.23 -17.31
CA LEU A 18 -12.27 -6.91 -16.02
C LEU A 18 -11.06 -6.34 -15.25
N LEU A 19 -10.05 -5.87 -15.97
CA LEU A 19 -8.89 -5.20 -15.39
C LEU A 19 -9.19 -3.74 -15.07
N ASP A 20 -10.15 -3.14 -15.78
CA ASP A 20 -10.55 -1.76 -15.55
C ASP A 20 -11.10 -1.62 -14.12
N ASN A 21 -10.68 -0.55 -13.44
CA ASN A 21 -10.97 -0.28 -12.02
C ASN A 21 -10.29 -1.24 -11.00
N MET A 22 -9.42 -2.16 -11.42
CA MET A 22 -8.63 -2.97 -10.49
C MET A 22 -7.34 -2.24 -10.07
N GLU A 23 -7.32 -1.68 -8.86
CA GLU A 23 -6.10 -1.04 -8.34
C GLU A 23 -5.03 -2.04 -7.87
N PHE A 24 -5.47 -3.12 -7.21
CA PHE A 24 -4.60 -4.13 -6.66
C PHE A 24 -5.29 -5.50 -6.76
N GLY A 25 -4.68 -6.43 -7.49
CA GLY A 25 -5.29 -7.73 -7.69
C GLY A 25 -4.57 -8.58 -8.74
N SER A 26 -5.25 -9.62 -9.19
CA SER A 26 -4.81 -10.50 -10.26
C SER A 26 -6.00 -11.02 -11.05
N LEU A 27 -5.83 -11.11 -12.37
CA LEU A 27 -6.76 -11.83 -13.25
C LEU A 27 -6.10 -13.15 -13.67
N GLN A 28 -6.72 -14.27 -13.33
CA GLN A 28 -6.27 -15.60 -13.71
C GLN A 28 -7.14 -16.14 -14.83
N ILE A 29 -6.51 -16.53 -15.95
CA ILE A 29 -7.19 -17.02 -17.14
C ILE A 29 -6.82 -18.49 -17.33
N VAL A 30 -7.84 -19.36 -17.39
CA VAL A 30 -7.65 -20.80 -17.62
C VAL A 30 -8.00 -21.12 -19.06
N VAL A 31 -7.04 -21.73 -19.75
CA VAL A 31 -7.17 -22.12 -21.15
C VAL A 31 -7.15 -23.65 -21.22
N HIS A 32 -8.17 -24.20 -21.87
CA HIS A 32 -8.18 -25.62 -22.26
C HIS A 32 -8.39 -25.70 -23.77
N GLU A 33 -7.61 -26.55 -24.44
CA GLU A 33 -7.72 -26.83 -25.88
C GLU A 33 -7.60 -25.59 -26.81
N GLY A 34 -6.91 -24.55 -26.34
CA GLY A 34 -6.74 -23.29 -27.08
C GLY A 34 -7.93 -22.33 -26.97
N GLN A 35 -8.87 -22.61 -26.08
CA GLN A 35 -10.01 -21.74 -25.76
C GLN A 35 -9.94 -21.33 -24.29
N ILE A 36 -10.35 -20.08 -24.03
CA ILE A 36 -10.51 -19.60 -22.66
C ILE A 36 -11.79 -20.24 -22.10
N VAL A 37 -11.65 -21.04 -21.05
CA VAL A 37 -12.78 -21.72 -20.41
C VAL A 37 -13.16 -21.09 -19.08
N GLN A 38 -12.24 -20.37 -18.44
CA GLN A 38 -12.49 -19.71 -17.16
C GLN A 38 -11.65 -18.45 -17.01
N MET A 39 -12.21 -17.45 -16.33
CA MET A 39 -11.52 -16.26 -15.86
C MET A 39 -11.89 -16.03 -14.40
N GLU A 40 -10.88 -15.78 -13.56
CA GLU A 40 -11.06 -15.49 -12.14
C GLU A 40 -10.41 -14.15 -11.80
N ARG A 41 -11.21 -13.24 -11.24
CA ARG A 41 -10.80 -11.89 -10.87
C ARG A 41 -10.66 -11.82 -9.36
N THR A 42 -9.45 -11.56 -8.88
CA THR A 42 -9.15 -11.46 -7.45
C THR A 42 -8.66 -10.06 -7.13
N GLU A 43 -9.47 -9.29 -6.39
CA GLU A 43 -9.11 -7.96 -5.92
C GLU A 43 -8.62 -7.98 -4.47
N ARG A 44 -7.60 -7.18 -4.18
CA ARG A 44 -7.03 -7.01 -2.84
C ARG A 44 -7.08 -5.54 -2.47
N LYS A 45 -8.09 -5.15 -1.71
CA LYS A 45 -8.14 -3.81 -1.14
C LYS A 45 -7.19 -3.71 0.05
N ARG A 46 -6.15 -2.87 -0.04
CA ARG A 46 -5.38 -2.47 1.12
C ARG A 46 -6.19 -1.42 1.86
N PHE A 47 -6.79 -1.82 2.98
CA PHE A 47 -7.24 -0.84 3.95
C PHE A 47 -5.97 -0.38 4.66
N GLU A 48 -5.45 0.80 4.31
CA GLU A 48 -4.54 1.48 5.23
C GLU A 48 -5.33 1.63 6.52
N ASN A 49 -4.92 0.91 7.57
CA ASN A 49 -5.30 1.28 8.92
C ASN A 49 -4.75 2.68 9.08
N GLY A 50 -5.65 3.66 8.93
CA GLY A 50 -5.31 5.08 8.93
C GLY A 50 -4.26 5.29 9.98
N SER A 51 -3.15 5.89 9.55
CA SER A 51 -2.15 6.45 10.43
C SER A 51 -2.84 7.06 11.65
N ALA A 52 -2.83 6.32 12.75
CA ALA A 52 -2.82 6.87 14.10
C ALA A 52 -1.40 7.37 14.41
N ASN A 53 -0.67 7.88 13.40
CA ASN A 53 0.39 8.87 13.59
C ASN A 53 -0.21 10.28 13.60
N ALA A 54 -1.35 10.44 14.28
CA ALA A 54 -1.58 11.66 15.01
C ALA A 54 -0.65 11.58 16.24
N ASN A 55 0.35 12.47 16.29
CA ASN A 55 1.13 12.83 17.48
C ASN A 55 2.58 12.29 17.59
N THR A 56 3.52 12.73 16.74
CA THR A 56 4.94 12.89 17.16
C THR A 56 5.61 14.15 16.59
N THR A 57 4.85 15.14 16.11
CA THR A 57 5.41 16.46 15.69
C THR A 57 4.87 17.61 16.54
N ALA A 58 4.64 17.38 17.84
CA ALA A 58 4.17 18.42 18.77
C ALA A 58 4.77 18.30 20.18
N ARG A 59 6.01 17.81 20.35
CA ARG A 59 6.69 17.78 21.66
C ARG A 59 8.13 18.30 21.70
N TYR A 60 8.57 19.06 20.69
CA TYR A 60 9.81 19.84 20.77
C TYR A 60 9.56 21.30 20.36
N SER A 61 8.61 21.93 21.03
CA SER A 61 8.54 23.39 21.08
C SER A 61 7.95 23.79 22.43
N GLY A 62 8.75 24.47 23.23
CA GLY A 62 8.57 24.69 24.68
C GLY A 62 9.56 23.79 25.44
N GLU A 63 10.60 24.26 26.11
CA GLU A 63 10.58 25.43 26.97
C GLU A 63 11.98 25.99 27.19
N THR A 64 12.07 27.28 26.92
CA THR A 64 13.07 28.25 27.33
C THR A 64 13.48 28.14 28.81
N GLY A 65 14.80 28.23 29.02
CA GLY A 65 15.47 28.86 30.17
C GLY A 65 14.82 28.82 31.55
N ASN A 66 15.34 27.96 32.42
CA ASN A 66 15.55 28.30 33.83
C ASN A 66 16.63 27.42 34.51
N ARG A 67 17.90 27.56 34.14
CA ARG A 67 19.02 27.09 34.99
C ARG A 67 19.33 28.17 36.03
N ARG A 68 18.47 28.25 37.05
CA ARG A 68 18.74 28.95 38.31
C ARG A 68 18.43 28.00 39.46
N THR A 69 19.45 27.28 39.92
CA THR A 69 19.65 26.65 41.24
C THR A 69 21.09 26.11 41.18
N ASP A 70 21.99 26.24 42.14
CA ASP A 70 21.90 26.70 43.51
C ASP A 70 23.35 27.00 43.95
N SER A 71 23.48 28.04 44.76
CA SER A 71 24.66 28.37 45.55
C SER A 71 25.15 27.21 46.40
N ARG A 72 26.39 26.72 46.20
CA ARG A 72 27.18 26.05 47.24
C ARG A 72 28.68 26.34 47.10
N SER A 73 29.14 27.32 47.88
CA SER A 73 30.29 27.19 48.80
C SER A 73 31.47 26.32 48.33
N ALA A 74 32.59 26.96 47.95
CA ALA A 74 33.93 26.41 48.22
C ALA A 74 34.96 27.55 48.36
N GLY A 75 35.31 27.85 49.61
CA GLY A 75 36.71 27.94 50.06
C GLY A 75 37.62 29.00 49.46
N ARG A 76 37.69 30.12 50.16
CA ARG A 76 38.81 31.07 50.23
C ARG A 76 40.04 30.36 50.86
N GLY A 77 41.23 30.55 50.31
CA GLY A 77 42.50 30.09 50.87
C GLY A 77 43.64 30.27 49.89
#